data_AF-A0A936JYU0-F1
#
_entry.id   AF-A0A936JYU0-F1
#
_cell.length_a   1.000
_cell.length_b   1.000
_cell.length_c   1.000
_cell.angle_alpha   90.00
_cell.angle_beta   90.00
_cell.angle_gamma   90.00
#
_symmetry.space_group_name_H-M   'P 1'
#
loop_
_entity.id
_entity.type
_entity.pdbx_description
1 polymer ?
#
loop_
_entity_poly.entity_id
_entity_poly.type
_entity_poly.pdbx_seq_one_letter_code
_entity_poly.pdbx_strand_id
1 'polypeptide(L)' 'MGNLLYTIAVILIIIWAIGFLGFAAGGIIHILLVIAAIAILIRIIQGRKIL' A
#
# COMPACT_ATOMS: atom_id res chain seq x y z
N MET A 1 5.18 3.62 21.06
CA MET A 1 4.30 4.04 19.95
C MET A 1 4.81 3.64 18.54
N GLY A 2 5.89 2.86 18.40
CA GLY A 2 6.35 2.39 17.07
C GLY A 2 5.65 1.13 16.53
N ASN A 3 5.09 0.32 17.43
CA ASN A 3 4.58 -1.01 17.08
C ASN A 3 3.25 -0.95 16.30
N LEU A 4 2.37 0.01 16.60
CA LEU A 4 1.03 0.05 16.02
C LEU A 4 1.05 0.50 14.56
N LEU A 5 1.88 1.50 14.22
CA LEU A 5 2.08 1.96 12.84
C LEU A 5 2.78 0.90 11.99
N TYR A 6 3.76 0.18 12.55
CA TYR A 6 4.43 -0.93 11.87
C TYR A 6 3.45 -2.07 11.55
N THR A 7 2.63 -2.47 12.53
CA THR A 7 1.60 -3.48 12.32
C THR A 7 0.61 -3.06 11.23
N ILE A 8 0.16 -1.81 11.24
CA ILE A 8 -0.74 -1.27 10.20
C ILE A 8 -0.05 -1.33 8.83
N ALA A 9 1.21 -0.93 8.71
CA ALA A 9 1.96 -0.98 7.46
C ALA A 9 2.08 -2.40 6.90
N VAL A 10 2.36 -3.38 7.76
CA VAL A 10 2.45 -4.80 7.39
C VAL A 10 1.09 -5.32 6.90
N ILE A 11 0.00 -5.00 7.60
CA ILE A 11 -1.36 -5.40 7.19
C ILE A 11 -1.72 -4.79 5.82
N LEU A 12 -1.37 -3.52 5.59
CA LEU A 12 -1.61 -2.82 4.33
C LEU A 12 -0.90 -3.51 3.15
N ILE A 13 0.34 -3.96 3.35
CA ILE A 13 1.10 -4.71 2.35
C ILE A 13 0.47 -6.08 2.06
N ILE A 14 0.03 -6.79 3.09
CA ILE A 14 -0.59 -8.12 2.94
C ILE A 14 -1.90 -8.03 2.16
N ILE A 15 -2.77 -7.08 2.51
CA ILE A 15 -4.05 -6.85 1.81
C ILE A 15 -3.79 -6.47 0.34
N TRP A 16 -2.78 -5.66 0.07
CA TRP A 16 -2.40 -5.32 -1.30
C TRP A 16 -1.92 -6.54 -2.09
N ALA A 17 -1.06 -7.38 -1.53
CA ALA A 17 -0.55 -8.59 -2.19
C ALA A 17 -1.68 -9.58 -2.52
N ILE A 18 -2.63 -9.77 -1.59
CA ILE A 18 -3.82 -10.61 -1.82
C ILE A 18 -4.69 -10.03 -2.93
N GLY A 19 -4.91 -8.70 -2.94
CA GLY A 19 -5.68 -8.02 -3.98
C GLY A 19 -5.02 -8.10 -5.37
N PHE A 20 -3.70 -7.96 -5.42
CA PHE A 20 -2.90 -8.07 -6.64
C PHE A 20 -2.98 -9.47 -7.27
N LEU A 21 -2.88 -10.52 -6.45
CA LEU A 21 -2.92 -11.92 -6.91
C LEU A 21 -4.34 -12.42 -7.19
N GLY A 22 -5.34 -11.96 -6.43
CA GLY A 22 -6.72 -12.45 -6.52
C GLY A 22 -7.58 -11.80 -7.60
N PHE A 23 -7.26 -10.57 -8.00
CA PHE A 23 -8.05 -9.82 -8.98
C PHE A 23 -7.25 -9.56 -10.26
N ALA A 24 -7.15 -10.57 -11.11
CA ALA A 24 -6.76 -10.44 -12.53
C ALA A 24 -7.87 -9.76 -13.38
N ALA A 25 -8.56 -8.77 -12.82
CA ALA A 25 -9.69 -8.10 -13.44
C ALA A 25 -9.21 -6.86 -14.23
N GLY A 26 -8.83 -7.05 -15.48
CA GLY A 26 -8.68 -6.00 -16.50
C GLY A 26 -7.47 -5.07 -16.31
N GLY A 27 -6.57 -5.04 -17.31
CA GLY A 27 -5.28 -4.35 -17.22
C GLY A 27 -5.29 -2.90 -16.71
N ILE A 28 -6.38 -2.14 -16.90
CA ILE A 28 -6.50 -0.75 -16.42
C ILE A 28 -6.62 -0.67 -14.89
N ILE A 29 -7.44 -1.51 -14.26
CA ILE A 29 -7.63 -1.50 -12.80
C ILE A 29 -6.32 -1.90 -12.11
N HIS A 30 -5.59 -2.84 -12.72
CA HIS A 30 -4.31 -3.30 -12.20
C HIS A 30 -3.26 -2.17 -12.19
N ILE A 31 -3.16 -1.39 -13.28
CA ILE A 31 -2.26 -0.23 -13.35
C ILE A 31 -2.63 0.83 -12.30
N LEU A 32 -3.92 1.14 -12.16
CA LEU A 32 -4.40 2.09 -11.16
C LEU A 32 -4.10 1.62 -9.72
N LEU A 33 -4.24 0.32 -9.45
CA LEU A 33 -3.90 -0.28 -8.15
C LEU A 33 -2.40 -0.24 -7.86
N VAL A 34 -1.55 -0.49 -8.87
CA VAL A 34 -0.09 -0.37 -8.72
C VAL A 34 0.30 1.07 -8.39
N ILE A 35 -0.27 2.06 -9.07
CA ILE A 35 -0.04 3.49 -8.77
C ILE A 35 -0.49 3.83 -7.34
N ALA A 36 -1.68 3.39 -6.94
CA ALA A 36 -2.21 3.61 -5.60
C ALA A 36 -1.30 3.02 -4.51
N ALA A 37 -0.76 1.82 -4.74
CA ALA A 37 0.16 1.17 -3.79
C ALA A 37 1.50 1.91 -3.68
N ILE A 38 2.08 2.35 -4.80
CA ILE A 38 3.29 3.18 -4.80
C ILE A 38 3.05 4.49 -4.04
N ALA A 39 1.92 5.17 -4.27
CA ALA A 39 1.57 6.40 -3.56
C ALA A 39 1.44 6.18 -2.04
N ILE A 40 0.86 5.05 -1.62
CA ILE A 40 0.77 4.67 -0.20
C ILE A 40 2.16 4.38 0.39
N LEU A 41 3.01 3.62 -0.31
CA LEU A 41 4.38 3.34 0.13
C LEU A 41 5.19 4.63 0.28
N ILE A 42 5.12 5.53 -0.70
CA ILE A 42 5.75 6.85 -0.64
C ILE A 42 5.24 7.62 0.57
N ARG A 43 3.93 7.64 0.82
CA ARG A 43 3.33 8.34 1.98
C ARG A 43 3.77 7.75 3.32
N ILE A 44 3.94 6.43 3.40
CA ILE A 44 4.41 5.74 4.61
C ILE A 44 5.90 6.05 4.84
N ILE A 45 6.74 5.93 3.80
CA ILE A 45 8.19 6.16 3.87
C ILE A 45 8.51 7.65 4.10
N GLN A 46 7.77 8.55 3.46
CA GLN A 46 7.90 10.00 3.68
C GLN A 46 7.43 10.43 5.07
N GLY A 47 6.80 9.53 5.84
CA GLY A 47 6.64 9.60 7.29
C GLY A 47 6.54 11.02 7.80
N ARG A 48 5.45 11.71 7.45
CA ARG A 48 5.10 13.09 7.82
C ARG A 48 6.28 13.86 8.43
N LYS A 49 7.14 14.45 7.60
CA LYS A 49 7.98 15.56 8.02
C LYS A 49 7.05 16.76 8.27
N ILE A 50 6.37 16.73 9.41
CA ILE A 50 5.69 17.90 9.98
C ILE A 50 6.86 18.78 10.42
N LEU A 51 7.16 19.79 9.60
CA LEU A 51 8.06 20.88 9.99
C LEU A 51 7.36 21.72 11.08
#